data_AF-A0A1H0KNM3-F1
#
_entry.id   AF-A0A1H0KNM3-F1
#
_cell.length_a   1.000
_cell.length_b   1.000
_cell.length_c   1.000
_cell.angle_alpha   90.00
_cell.angle_beta   90.00
_cell.angle_gamma   90.00
#
_symmetry.space_group_name_H-M   'P 1'
#
loop_
_entity.id
_entity.type
_entity.pdbx_description
1 polymer ?
#
loop_
_entity_poly.entity_id
_entity_poly.type
_entity_poly.pdbx_seq_one_letter_code
_entity_poly.pdbx_strand_id
1 'polypeptide(L)'
;MPTPELPDLSDGDDLVLRGVPPQDGDDDAFAFVVVWEGEQVGRVEVIVDGSGDADLIWAVVADYREVGIVERALRLVVGWTFASLDVHRVEARVPDAERSSVRAALRAGMRKEGVARGSLVERGERGDVMVLARLRDDAEPDSRDGFIALLNSSLPTKRAIAQGVLRDREGRVLLCELTYKAEWDLPGGVVDPSESPATCLVREVREELAIDVEVQGLLAVNWLPPWRGWSDATVFVFDLGVADPDLIARTTLERREIRALHFAAEEEWEARVAPYNQRLLAFLATHAGPTAYLEDGLPAL
;
A
#
# COMPACT_ATOMS: atom_id res chain seq x y z
N MET A 1 34.71 18.16 1.41
CA MET A 1 35.42 16.90 1.73
C MET A 1 36.21 16.51 0.49
N PRO A 2 37.37 15.84 0.57
CA PRO A 2 38.04 15.35 -0.63
C PRO A 2 37.12 14.36 -1.38
N THR A 3 37.07 14.44 -2.71
CA THR A 3 36.33 13.49 -3.56
C THR A 3 36.81 12.07 -3.25
N PRO A 4 35.93 11.15 -2.85
CA PRO A 4 36.32 9.80 -2.49
C PRO A 4 36.95 9.07 -3.68
N GLU A 5 37.97 8.25 -3.42
CA GLU A 5 38.57 7.41 -4.44
C GLU A 5 37.51 6.43 -4.96
N LEU A 6 37.36 6.35 -6.29
CA LEU A 6 36.37 5.51 -6.93
C LEU A 6 36.97 4.12 -7.24
N PRO A 7 36.61 3.07 -6.47
CA PRO A 7 37.24 1.77 -6.59
C PRO A 7 36.61 0.93 -7.72
N ASP A 8 37.29 -0.15 -8.08
CA ASP A 8 36.61 -1.27 -8.74
C ASP A 8 35.86 -2.09 -7.67
N LEU A 9 34.59 -2.40 -7.91
CA LEU A 9 33.78 -3.26 -7.05
C LEU A 9 33.61 -4.62 -7.71
N SER A 10 33.55 -5.69 -6.91
CA SER A 10 33.28 -7.05 -7.41
C SER A 10 32.58 -7.85 -6.32
N ASP A 11 31.79 -8.82 -6.74
CA ASP A 11 31.22 -9.82 -5.84
C ASP A 11 32.09 -11.09 -5.72
N GLY A 12 33.27 -11.08 -6.33
CA GLY A 12 34.25 -12.17 -6.24
C GLY A 12 34.09 -13.26 -7.31
N ASP A 13 33.09 -13.15 -8.18
CA ASP A 13 32.80 -14.12 -9.25
C ASP A 13 33.02 -13.50 -10.65
N ASP A 14 31.96 -13.41 -11.45
CA ASP A 14 31.92 -13.02 -12.86
C ASP A 14 31.51 -11.56 -13.09
N LEU A 15 31.15 -10.82 -12.04
CA LEU A 15 30.78 -9.41 -12.11
C LEU A 15 31.87 -8.50 -11.54
N VAL A 16 32.25 -7.50 -12.35
CA VAL A 16 33.13 -6.40 -11.94
C VAL A 16 32.49 -5.08 -12.33
N LEU A 17 32.49 -4.11 -11.42
CA LEU A 17 32.06 -2.74 -11.66
C LEU A 17 33.30 -1.86 -11.67
N ARG A 18 33.66 -1.31 -12.82
CA ARG A 18 34.86 -0.48 -12.96
C ARG A 18 34.55 0.98 -12.72
N GLY A 19 35.23 1.60 -11.76
CA GLY A 19 35.09 3.03 -11.49
C GLY A 19 35.51 3.88 -12.69
N VAL A 20 34.66 4.82 -13.10
CA VAL A 20 34.96 5.79 -14.16
C VAL A 20 35.26 7.14 -13.51
N PRO A 21 36.48 7.67 -13.65
CA PRO A 21 36.81 9.00 -13.15
C PRO A 21 35.87 10.06 -13.76
N PRO A 22 35.45 11.08 -12.99
CA PRO A 22 34.59 12.13 -13.48
C PRO A 22 35.24 12.86 -14.67
N GLN A 23 34.48 13.09 -15.74
CA GLN A 23 35.00 13.71 -16.97
C GLN A 23 35.12 15.24 -16.87
N ASP A 24 34.30 15.90 -16.04
CA ASP A 24 34.13 17.36 -16.03
C ASP A 24 34.10 18.01 -14.63
N GLY A 25 34.84 17.47 -13.64
CA GLY A 25 34.92 18.09 -12.31
C GLY A 25 33.61 18.13 -11.53
N ASP A 26 32.65 17.29 -11.94
CA ASP A 26 31.42 17.02 -11.20
C ASP A 26 31.76 16.07 -10.05
N ASP A 27 32.05 16.66 -8.87
CA ASP A 27 32.45 15.92 -7.66
C ASP A 27 31.28 15.15 -7.03
N ASP A 28 30.05 15.35 -7.52
CA ASP A 28 28.82 14.78 -6.97
C ASP A 28 28.29 13.58 -7.79
N ALA A 29 28.91 13.25 -8.93
CA ALA A 29 28.52 12.15 -9.80
C ALA A 29 29.59 11.03 -9.88
N PHE A 30 29.18 9.81 -9.58
CA PHE A 30 30.05 8.63 -9.53
C PHE A 30 29.54 7.53 -10.45
N ALA A 31 30.37 7.08 -11.38
CA ALA A 31 29.95 6.15 -12.43
C ALA A 31 30.75 4.85 -12.41
N PHE A 32 30.05 3.74 -12.61
CA PHE A 32 30.61 2.40 -12.66
C PHE A 32 30.22 1.70 -13.97
N VAL A 33 31.20 1.23 -14.73
CA VAL A 33 30.95 0.37 -15.90
C VAL A 33 30.71 -1.06 -15.42
N VAL A 34 29.57 -1.63 -15.82
CA VAL A 34 29.22 -3.02 -15.50
C VAL A 34 29.92 -3.95 -16.48
N VAL A 35 30.82 -4.78 -15.98
CA VAL A 35 31.57 -5.79 -16.74
C VAL A 35 31.17 -7.18 -16.28
N TRP A 36 30.64 -7.98 -17.20
CA TRP A 36 30.19 -9.36 -16.97
C TRP A 36 30.99 -10.31 -17.86
N GLU A 37 31.64 -11.30 -17.26
CA GLU A 37 32.49 -12.28 -17.98
C GLU A 37 33.52 -11.61 -18.93
N GLY A 38 33.99 -10.41 -18.56
CA GLY A 38 34.95 -9.63 -19.34
C GLY A 38 34.34 -8.72 -20.42
N GLU A 39 33.03 -8.78 -20.66
CA GLU A 39 32.32 -7.89 -21.58
C GLU A 39 31.68 -6.71 -20.84
N GLN A 40 31.75 -5.51 -21.43
CA GLN A 40 31.01 -4.35 -20.91
C GLN A 40 29.53 -4.46 -21.30
N VAL A 41 28.67 -4.60 -20.29
CA VAL A 41 27.23 -4.86 -20.48
C VAL A 41 26.32 -3.74 -19.97
N GLY A 42 26.87 -2.73 -19.30
CA GLY A 42 26.07 -1.61 -18.80
C GLY A 42 26.84 -0.57 -18.00
N ARG A 43 26.08 0.28 -17.31
CA ARG A 43 26.58 1.33 -16.40
C ARG A 43 25.61 1.50 -15.24
N VAL A 44 26.16 1.81 -14.07
CA VAL A 44 25.43 2.31 -12.90
C VAL A 44 26.05 3.65 -12.51
N GLU A 45 25.23 4.61 -12.12
CA GLU A 45 25.62 5.96 -11.74
C GLU A 45 24.93 6.35 -10.44
N VAL A 46 25.68 7.03 -9.57
CA VAL A 46 25.23 7.59 -8.30
C VAL A 46 25.43 9.08 -8.38
N ILE A 47 24.37 9.85 -8.15
CA ILE A 47 24.42 11.32 -8.13
C ILE A 47 24.02 11.76 -6.73
N VAL A 48 24.94 12.37 -6.00
CA VAL A 48 24.67 12.91 -4.67
C VAL A 48 24.03 14.28 -4.81
N ASP A 49 22.95 14.51 -4.09
CA ASP A 49 22.34 15.83 -4.05
C ASP A 49 22.74 16.62 -2.78
N GLY A 50 22.44 17.91 -2.78
CA GLY A 50 22.74 18.79 -1.65
C GLY A 50 21.91 18.53 -0.38
N SER A 51 21.02 17.54 -0.38
CA SER A 51 20.16 17.20 0.76
C SER A 51 20.73 16.06 1.62
N GLY A 52 21.80 15.41 1.18
CA GLY A 52 22.35 14.22 1.83
C GLY A 52 21.73 12.92 1.34
N ASP A 53 21.10 12.95 0.17
CA ASP A 53 20.53 11.80 -0.52
C ASP A 53 21.30 11.54 -1.83
N ALA A 54 21.15 10.34 -2.39
CA ALA A 54 21.77 9.97 -3.66
C ALA A 54 20.75 9.34 -4.63
N ASP A 55 20.74 9.81 -5.88
CA ASP A 55 20.01 9.19 -6.98
C ASP A 55 20.83 8.08 -7.63
N LEU A 56 20.20 6.94 -7.86
CA LEU A 56 20.77 5.75 -8.49
C LEU A 56 20.16 5.54 -9.88
N ILE A 57 21.00 5.59 -10.90
CA ILE A 57 20.60 5.46 -12.31
C ILE A 57 21.38 4.29 -12.92
N TRP A 58 20.74 3.47 -13.75
CA TRP A 58 21.44 2.39 -14.44
C TRP A 58 20.89 2.14 -15.84
N ALA A 59 21.75 1.59 -16.69
CA ALA A 59 21.38 1.07 -17.99
C ALA A 59 22.18 -0.19 -18.27
N VAL A 60 21.49 -1.26 -18.69
CA VAL A 60 22.10 -2.53 -19.10
C VAL A 60 21.57 -2.92 -20.47
N VAL A 61 22.46 -3.44 -21.31
CA VAL A 61 22.17 -3.93 -22.66
C VAL A 61 21.08 -5.00 -22.56
N ALA A 62 20.12 -4.98 -23.50
CA ALA A 62 18.89 -5.76 -23.42
C ALA A 62 19.11 -7.26 -23.16
N ASP A 63 20.11 -7.85 -23.83
CA ASP A 63 20.45 -9.27 -23.75
C ASP A 63 20.88 -9.73 -22.34
N TYR A 64 21.26 -8.78 -21.47
CA TYR A 64 21.79 -9.04 -20.13
C TYR A 64 20.80 -8.69 -19.00
N ARG A 65 19.59 -8.20 -19.31
CA ARG A 65 18.63 -7.71 -18.30
C ARG A 65 18.02 -8.80 -17.42
N GLU A 66 17.97 -10.05 -17.88
CA GLU A 66 17.33 -11.16 -17.16
C GLU A 66 18.32 -12.07 -16.41
N VAL A 67 19.63 -11.80 -16.54
CA VAL A 67 20.71 -12.65 -15.99
C VAL A 67 21.00 -12.36 -14.51
N GLY A 68 20.22 -11.47 -13.86
CA GLY A 68 20.43 -11.09 -12.45
C GLY A 68 21.63 -10.15 -12.22
N ILE A 69 22.31 -9.75 -13.28
CA ILE A 69 23.47 -8.83 -13.25
C ILE A 69 23.10 -7.50 -12.59
N VAL A 70 21.93 -6.94 -12.94
CA VAL A 70 21.48 -5.65 -12.42
C VAL A 70 21.35 -5.69 -10.89
N GLU A 71 20.70 -6.73 -10.33
CA GLU A 71 20.55 -6.89 -8.88
C GLU A 71 21.90 -6.88 -8.16
N ARG A 72 22.86 -7.67 -8.65
CA ARG A 72 24.21 -7.78 -8.07
C ARG A 72 24.97 -6.46 -8.18
N ALA A 73 24.90 -5.80 -9.33
CA ALA A 73 25.54 -4.51 -9.56
C ALA A 73 24.97 -3.43 -8.61
N LEU A 74 23.65 -3.34 -8.49
CA LEU A 74 23.00 -2.38 -7.59
C LEU A 74 23.37 -2.65 -6.12
N ARG A 75 23.47 -3.91 -5.67
CA ARG A 75 23.92 -4.22 -4.29
C ARG A 75 25.33 -3.68 -4.01
N LEU A 76 26.26 -3.91 -4.93
CA LEU A 76 27.65 -3.45 -4.78
C LEU A 76 27.71 -1.91 -4.73
N VAL A 77 27.03 -1.24 -5.66
CA VAL A 77 27.04 0.23 -5.73
C VAL A 77 26.36 0.84 -4.50
N VAL A 78 25.18 0.35 -4.10
CA VAL A 78 24.48 0.86 -2.91
C VAL A 78 25.31 0.64 -1.64
N GLY A 79 25.95 -0.52 -1.49
CA GLY A 79 26.83 -0.81 -0.37
C GLY A 79 28.03 0.15 -0.33
N TRP A 80 28.68 0.39 -1.48
CA TRP A 80 29.75 1.38 -1.60
C TRP A 80 29.25 2.79 -1.28
N THR A 81 28.10 3.20 -1.82
CA THR A 81 27.52 4.53 -1.59
C THR A 81 27.37 4.82 -0.09
N PHE A 82 26.77 3.91 0.69
CA PHE A 82 26.67 4.12 2.13
C PHE A 82 28.03 4.04 2.85
N ALA A 83 28.95 3.18 2.39
CA ALA A 83 30.25 3.03 3.03
C ALA A 83 31.20 4.22 2.79
N SER A 84 31.09 4.87 1.63
CA SER A 84 32.06 5.87 1.15
C SER A 84 31.51 7.29 1.08
N LEU A 85 30.18 7.45 0.97
CA LEU A 85 29.52 8.76 0.86
C LEU A 85 28.71 9.05 2.13
N ASP A 86 28.66 10.33 2.51
CA ASP A 86 27.90 10.81 3.67
C ASP A 86 26.43 11.06 3.29
N VAL A 87 25.75 10.00 2.83
CA VAL A 87 24.34 10.06 2.43
C VAL A 87 23.45 9.19 3.33
N HIS A 88 22.22 9.62 3.62
CA HIS A 88 21.29 8.82 4.42
C HIS A 88 20.43 7.90 3.55
N ARG A 89 20.22 8.27 2.28
CA ARG A 89 19.28 7.61 1.37
C ARG A 89 19.91 7.38 0.00
N VAL A 90 19.55 6.25 -0.61
CA VAL A 90 19.75 6.00 -2.04
C VAL A 90 18.38 5.78 -2.68
N GLU A 91 17.97 6.66 -3.59
CA GLU A 91 16.71 6.61 -4.34
C GLU A 91 16.93 6.11 -5.77
N ALA A 92 15.95 5.40 -6.32
CA ALA A 92 15.87 5.05 -7.72
C ALA A 92 14.48 5.40 -8.27
N ARG A 93 14.47 6.00 -9.45
CA ARG A 93 13.26 6.41 -10.17
C ARG A 93 13.18 5.62 -11.46
N VAL A 94 12.35 4.59 -11.47
CA VAL A 94 12.27 3.62 -12.57
C VAL A 94 10.92 3.72 -13.25
N PRO A 95 10.83 3.76 -14.60
CA PRO A 95 9.54 3.67 -15.29
C PRO A 95 8.75 2.45 -14.77
N ASP A 96 7.50 2.63 -14.33
CA ASP A 96 6.73 1.54 -13.70
C ASP A 96 6.49 0.35 -14.64
N ALA A 97 6.49 0.61 -15.95
CA ALA A 97 6.41 -0.42 -16.99
C ALA A 97 7.66 -1.34 -17.04
N GLU A 98 8.82 -0.89 -16.56
CA GLU A 98 10.08 -1.67 -16.53
C GLU A 98 10.16 -2.60 -15.32
N ARG A 99 9.30 -3.63 -15.32
CA ARG A 99 9.18 -4.59 -14.20
C ARG A 99 10.48 -5.30 -13.84
N SER A 100 11.40 -5.51 -14.78
CA SER A 100 12.71 -6.13 -14.53
C SER A 100 13.61 -5.21 -13.70
N SER A 101 13.69 -3.93 -14.07
CA SER A 101 14.44 -2.89 -13.35
C SER A 101 13.89 -2.69 -11.93
N VAL A 102 12.55 -2.62 -11.77
CA VAL A 102 11.89 -2.55 -10.45
C VAL A 102 12.23 -3.77 -9.60
N ARG A 103 12.20 -4.98 -10.19
CA ARG A 103 12.54 -6.23 -9.48
C ARG A 103 14.01 -6.28 -9.06
N ALA A 104 14.93 -5.80 -9.91
CA ALA A 104 16.34 -5.75 -9.58
C ALA A 104 16.61 -4.80 -8.40
N ALA A 105 16.02 -3.61 -8.41
CA ALA A 105 16.10 -2.65 -7.31
C ALA A 105 15.55 -3.23 -5.99
N LEU A 106 14.38 -3.88 -6.03
CA LEU A 106 13.81 -4.56 -4.87
C LEU A 106 14.78 -5.58 -4.28
N ARG A 107 15.34 -6.45 -5.13
CA ARG A 107 16.28 -7.47 -4.67
C ARG A 107 17.63 -6.91 -4.22
N ALA A 108 17.99 -5.71 -4.68
CA ALA A 108 19.14 -4.97 -4.15
C ALA A 108 18.87 -4.34 -2.76
N GLY A 109 17.68 -4.53 -2.20
CA GLY A 109 17.29 -4.06 -0.88
C GLY A 109 16.52 -2.75 -0.87
N MET A 110 16.21 -2.20 -2.05
CA MET A 110 15.37 -1.01 -2.14
C MET A 110 13.90 -1.41 -1.91
N ARG A 111 13.11 -0.50 -1.36
CA ARG A 111 11.68 -0.68 -1.07
C ARG A 111 10.87 0.24 -1.96
N LYS A 112 9.68 -0.19 -2.37
CA LYS A 112 8.74 0.71 -3.06
C LYS A 112 8.21 1.74 -2.08
N GLU A 113 8.18 3.00 -2.49
CA GLU A 113 7.61 4.09 -1.69
C GLU A 113 6.39 4.74 -2.36
N GLY A 114 6.25 4.59 -3.68
CA GLY A 114 5.06 5.07 -4.38
C GLY A 114 5.22 5.14 -5.89
N VAL A 115 4.15 5.58 -6.55
CA VAL A 115 4.10 5.82 -7.99
C VAL A 115 3.92 7.31 -8.26
N ALA A 116 4.94 7.94 -8.84
CA ALA A 116 4.87 9.31 -9.31
C ALA A 116 4.16 9.35 -10.67
N ARG A 117 2.84 9.48 -10.64
CA ARG A 117 1.96 9.44 -11.82
C ARG A 117 2.29 10.54 -12.83
N GLY A 118 2.48 10.16 -14.09
CA GLY A 118 2.75 11.07 -15.20
C GLY A 118 4.03 11.91 -15.08
N SER A 119 4.98 11.50 -14.23
CA SER A 119 6.21 12.26 -13.96
C SER A 119 7.31 12.02 -15.00
N LEU A 120 7.32 10.87 -15.68
CA LEU A 120 8.24 10.60 -16.79
C LEU A 120 7.74 11.31 -18.06
N VAL A 121 8.64 11.96 -18.80
CA VAL A 121 8.36 12.48 -20.14
C VAL A 121 9.37 11.90 -21.11
N GLU A 122 8.95 10.93 -21.91
CA GLU A 122 9.80 10.29 -22.92
C GLU A 122 9.13 10.34 -24.29
N ARG A 123 9.86 10.85 -25.30
CA ARG A 123 9.36 10.96 -26.68
C ARG A 123 8.00 11.67 -26.82
N GLY A 124 7.70 12.57 -25.89
CA GLY A 124 6.43 13.32 -25.85
C GLY A 124 5.28 12.61 -25.13
N GLU A 125 5.49 11.39 -24.64
CA GLU A 125 4.51 10.63 -23.86
C GLU A 125 4.80 10.73 -22.36
N ARG A 126 3.73 10.80 -21.56
CA ARG A 126 3.84 10.78 -20.09
C ARG A 126 3.73 9.36 -19.57
N GLY A 127 4.64 8.99 -18.68
CA GLY A 127 4.65 7.70 -18.00
C GLY A 127 4.68 7.83 -16.48
N ASP A 128 4.32 6.75 -15.82
CA ASP A 128 4.40 6.61 -14.36
C ASP A 128 5.80 6.11 -13.96
N VAL A 129 6.28 6.60 -12.82
CA VAL A 129 7.59 6.23 -12.26
C VAL A 129 7.38 5.58 -10.90
N MET A 130 7.92 4.38 -10.73
CA MET A 130 8.08 3.76 -9.42
C MET A 130 9.25 4.43 -8.69
N VAL A 131 8.97 4.97 -7.52
CA VAL A 131 9.98 5.48 -6.60
C VAL A 131 10.37 4.35 -5.67
N LEU A 132 11.65 4.00 -5.67
CA LEU A 132 12.24 3.03 -4.75
C LEU A 132 13.36 3.69 -3.97
N ALA A 133 13.57 3.26 -2.73
CA ALA A 133 14.73 3.71 -1.99
C ALA A 133 15.22 2.68 -0.98
N ARG A 134 16.48 2.83 -0.58
CA ARG A 134 17.05 2.17 0.60
C ARG A 134 17.60 3.25 1.52
N LEU A 135 17.41 3.08 2.83
CA LEU A 135 18.02 3.93 3.85
C LEU A 135 19.28 3.27 4.40
N ARG A 136 20.19 4.10 4.90
CA ARG A 136 21.45 3.66 5.54
C ARG A 136 21.22 2.64 6.66
N ASP A 137 20.16 2.80 7.43
CA ASP A 137 19.84 1.97 8.59
C ASP A 137 18.92 0.77 8.27
N ASP A 138 18.61 0.57 6.99
CA ASP A 138 17.83 -0.60 6.57
C ASP A 138 18.64 -1.89 6.68
N ALA A 139 17.98 -2.94 7.21
CA ALA A 139 18.54 -4.27 7.28
C ALA A 139 19.05 -4.76 5.91
N GLU A 140 20.14 -5.53 5.92
CA GLU A 140 20.76 -6.02 4.69
C GLU A 140 19.80 -6.87 3.84
N PRO A 141 19.90 -6.82 2.49
CA PRO A 141 18.93 -7.45 1.60
C PRO A 141 18.86 -8.98 1.73
N ASP A 142 19.95 -9.61 2.13
CA ASP A 142 20.08 -11.06 2.35
C ASP A 142 19.68 -11.50 3.77
N SER A 143 19.43 -10.53 4.66
CA SER A 143 18.93 -10.80 6.00
C SER A 143 17.44 -11.13 6.00
N ARG A 144 16.98 -11.81 7.06
CA ARG A 144 15.56 -12.09 7.27
C ARG A 144 14.73 -10.81 7.32
N ASP A 145 15.22 -9.79 8.02
CA ASP A 145 14.49 -8.53 8.20
C ASP A 145 14.43 -7.72 6.89
N GLY A 146 15.53 -7.73 6.10
CA GLY A 146 15.55 -7.17 4.75
C GLY A 146 14.54 -7.86 3.82
N PHE A 147 14.47 -9.19 3.87
CA PHE A 147 13.49 -9.95 3.10
C PHE A 147 12.03 -9.62 3.51
N ILE A 148 11.74 -9.52 4.80
CA ILE A 148 10.40 -9.14 5.30
C ILE A 148 10.04 -7.73 4.81
N ALA A 149 10.96 -6.78 4.90
CA ALA A 149 10.70 -5.40 4.48
C ALA A 149 10.48 -5.28 2.96
N LEU A 150 11.22 -6.06 2.16
CA LEU A 150 10.97 -6.19 0.72
C LEU A 150 9.55 -6.67 0.44
N LEU A 151 9.13 -7.75 1.10
CA LEU A 151 7.78 -8.29 0.95
C LEU A 151 6.73 -7.24 1.35
N ASN A 152 6.90 -6.60 2.51
CA ASN A 152 5.96 -5.62 3.01
C ASN A 152 5.76 -4.42 2.06
N SER A 153 6.83 -3.97 1.39
CA SER A 153 6.75 -2.86 0.43
C SER A 153 6.16 -3.26 -0.94
N SER A 154 6.09 -4.55 -1.26
CA SER A 154 5.75 -5.02 -2.62
C SER A 154 4.46 -5.81 -2.71
N LEU A 155 3.98 -6.38 -1.59
CA LEU A 155 2.74 -7.12 -1.54
C LEU A 155 1.53 -6.20 -1.79
N PRO A 156 0.48 -6.68 -2.47
CA PRO A 156 -0.73 -5.89 -2.69
C PRO A 156 -1.42 -5.52 -1.36
N THR A 157 -1.74 -4.24 -1.21
CA THR A 157 -2.64 -3.77 -0.14
C THR A 157 -4.07 -3.70 -0.63
N LYS A 158 -5.02 -4.09 0.23
CA LYS A 158 -6.46 -3.97 -0.02
C LYS A 158 -7.04 -2.95 0.97
N ARG A 159 -8.03 -2.18 0.54
CA ARG A 159 -8.79 -1.36 1.49
C ARG A 159 -9.56 -2.29 2.43
N ALA A 160 -9.38 -2.11 3.73
CA ALA A 160 -10.19 -2.75 4.75
C ALA A 160 -11.25 -1.78 5.25
N ILE A 161 -12.47 -2.27 5.45
CA ILE A 161 -13.61 -1.52 5.98
C ILE A 161 -14.19 -2.34 7.12
N ALA A 162 -14.60 -1.70 8.21
CA ALA A 162 -15.32 -2.34 9.31
C ALA A 162 -16.72 -1.72 9.42
N GLN A 163 -17.74 -2.57 9.51
CA GLN A 163 -19.13 -2.17 9.64
C GLN A 163 -19.82 -2.95 10.75
N GLY A 164 -20.81 -2.34 11.39
CA GLY A 164 -21.56 -2.94 12.49
C GLY A 164 -23.04 -3.10 12.18
N VAL A 165 -23.59 -4.28 12.46
CA VAL A 165 -25.03 -4.50 12.51
C VAL A 165 -25.47 -4.32 13.96
N LEU A 166 -26.14 -3.21 14.24
CA LEU A 166 -26.81 -2.96 15.51
C LEU A 166 -28.32 -3.03 15.28
N ARG A 167 -29.02 -3.84 16.07
CA ARG A 167 -30.47 -4.03 15.94
C ARG A 167 -31.22 -3.33 17.04
N ASP A 168 -32.50 -3.02 16.84
CA ASP A 168 -33.39 -2.72 17.96
C ASP A 168 -34.14 -3.99 18.43
N ARG A 169 -35.06 -3.83 19.39
CA ARG A 169 -35.86 -4.93 19.93
C ARG A 169 -36.87 -5.52 18.93
N GLU A 170 -37.16 -4.82 17.85
CA GLU A 170 -38.04 -5.26 16.77
C GLU A 170 -37.23 -5.93 15.64
N GLY A 171 -35.90 -6.00 15.77
CA GLY A 171 -35.00 -6.61 14.80
C GLY A 171 -34.60 -5.69 13.65
N ARG A 172 -35.06 -4.43 13.65
CA ARG A 172 -34.69 -3.42 12.66
C ARG A 172 -33.23 -3.04 12.80
N VAL A 173 -32.56 -2.75 11.69
CA VAL A 173 -31.11 -2.47 11.68
C VAL A 173 -30.85 -0.97 11.70
N LEU A 174 -29.90 -0.53 12.53
CA LEU A 174 -29.43 0.84 12.56
C LEU A 174 -28.69 1.18 11.26
N LEU A 175 -29.17 2.21 10.57
CA LEU A 175 -28.57 2.76 9.37
C LEU A 175 -28.27 4.24 9.55
N CYS A 176 -27.15 4.67 8.98
CA CYS A 176 -26.68 6.03 8.96
C CYS A 176 -27.06 6.70 7.63
N GLU A 177 -27.86 7.76 7.69
CA GLU A 177 -28.10 8.64 6.55
C GLU A 177 -26.90 9.58 6.40
N LEU A 178 -26.13 9.40 5.34
CA LEU A 178 -24.90 10.16 5.09
C LEU A 178 -25.19 11.50 4.41
N THR A 179 -24.30 12.48 4.55
CA THR A 179 -24.45 13.82 3.95
C THR A 179 -24.07 13.87 2.46
N TYR A 180 -23.28 12.91 1.98
CA TYR A 180 -22.63 12.94 0.67
C TYR A 180 -23.14 11.92 -0.36
N LYS A 181 -24.05 11.02 0.03
CA LYS A 181 -24.71 10.08 -0.88
C LYS A 181 -26.17 9.87 -0.48
N ALA A 182 -26.99 9.36 -1.40
CA ALA A 182 -28.41 9.16 -1.14
C ALA A 182 -28.66 7.88 -0.32
N GLU A 183 -27.84 6.86 -0.55
CA GLU A 183 -27.94 5.58 0.12
C GLU A 183 -27.47 5.67 1.57
N TRP A 184 -28.24 5.07 2.47
CA TRP A 184 -27.84 4.88 3.86
C TRP A 184 -26.85 3.73 3.98
N ASP A 185 -26.03 3.75 5.02
CA ASP A 185 -24.99 2.74 5.26
C ASP A 185 -25.05 2.18 6.68
N LEU A 186 -24.39 1.04 6.89
CA LEU A 186 -24.12 0.55 8.24
C LEU A 186 -23.11 1.48 8.93
N PRO A 187 -23.21 1.67 10.26
CA PRO A 187 -22.20 2.41 11.01
C PRO A 187 -20.82 1.73 10.88
N GLY A 188 -19.77 2.55 10.80
CA GLY A 188 -18.40 2.09 10.63
C GLY A 188 -17.68 2.82 9.49
N GLY A 189 -16.47 2.39 9.17
CA GLY A 189 -15.58 3.18 8.31
C GLY A 189 -14.40 2.39 7.77
N VAL A 190 -13.45 3.14 7.19
CA VAL A 190 -12.21 2.58 6.64
C VAL A 190 -11.25 2.31 7.80
N VAL A 191 -10.62 1.14 7.80
CA VAL A 191 -9.63 0.77 8.82
C VAL A 191 -8.34 1.52 8.58
N ASP A 192 -7.83 2.20 9.61
CA ASP A 192 -6.58 2.94 9.51
C ASP A 192 -5.35 2.01 9.40
N PRO A 193 -4.22 2.50 8.86
CA PRO A 193 -2.99 1.74 8.85
C PRO A 193 -2.59 1.25 10.25
N SER A 194 -2.31 -0.05 10.37
CA SER A 194 -1.96 -0.71 11.64
C SER A 194 -3.07 -0.76 12.69
N GLU A 195 -4.32 -0.49 12.31
CA GLU A 195 -5.50 -0.65 13.16
C GLU A 195 -6.18 -2.01 12.91
N SER A 196 -6.79 -2.60 13.95
CA SER A 196 -7.62 -3.80 13.76
C SER A 196 -9.04 -3.42 13.33
N PRO A 197 -9.74 -4.21 12.48
CA PRO A 197 -11.10 -3.87 12.04
C PRO A 197 -12.11 -3.69 13.18
N ALA A 198 -12.01 -4.49 14.26
CA ALA A 198 -12.89 -4.33 15.42
C ALA A 198 -12.60 -3.04 16.20
N THR A 199 -11.32 -2.65 16.32
CA THR A 199 -10.92 -1.37 16.92
C THR A 199 -11.42 -0.19 16.09
N CYS A 200 -11.27 -0.26 14.76
CA CYS A 200 -11.81 0.72 13.82
C CYS A 200 -13.31 0.91 14.05
N LEU A 201 -14.11 -0.17 14.05
CA LEU A 201 -15.55 -0.06 14.23
C LEU A 201 -15.94 0.63 15.54
N VAL A 202 -15.29 0.29 16.65
CA VAL A 202 -15.56 0.92 17.95
C VAL A 202 -15.16 2.41 17.93
N ARG A 203 -14.02 2.75 17.31
CA ARG A 203 -13.57 4.14 17.14
C ARG A 203 -14.56 4.94 16.30
N GLU A 204 -14.90 4.47 15.10
CA GLU A 204 -15.81 5.15 14.17
C GLU A 204 -17.19 5.40 14.80
N VAL A 205 -17.79 4.37 15.41
CA VAL A 205 -19.11 4.52 16.07
C VAL A 205 -19.05 5.56 17.21
N ARG A 206 -17.95 5.60 17.95
CA ARG A 206 -17.77 6.58 19.01
C ARG A 206 -17.57 8.00 18.46
N GLU A 207 -16.77 8.16 17.42
CA GLU A 207 -16.45 9.46 16.80
C GLU A 207 -17.66 10.04 16.06
N GLU A 208 -18.36 9.23 15.27
CA GLU A 208 -19.46 9.68 14.42
C GLU A 208 -20.80 9.80 15.16
N LEU A 209 -21.07 8.90 16.12
CA LEU A 209 -22.40 8.78 16.74
C LEU A 209 -22.41 9.10 18.24
N ALA A 210 -21.23 9.22 18.87
CA ALA A 210 -21.07 9.34 20.32
C ALA A 210 -21.71 8.17 21.09
N ILE A 211 -21.59 6.95 20.56
CA ILE A 211 -22.11 5.71 21.16
C ILE A 211 -20.92 4.81 21.54
N ASP A 212 -20.98 4.22 22.73
CA ASP A 212 -20.09 3.12 23.10
C ASP A 212 -20.74 1.78 22.70
N VAL A 213 -20.02 0.98 21.91
CA VAL A 213 -20.47 -0.35 21.45
C VAL A 213 -19.47 -1.43 21.83
N GLU A 214 -19.97 -2.65 22.00
CA GLU A 214 -19.16 -3.85 22.18
C GLU A 214 -19.33 -4.75 20.96
N VAL A 215 -18.21 -5.18 20.37
CA VAL A 215 -18.21 -6.13 19.25
C VAL A 215 -18.48 -7.53 19.80
N GLN A 216 -19.63 -8.11 19.44
CA GLN A 216 -20.07 -9.41 19.96
C GLN A 216 -19.58 -10.58 19.10
N GLY A 217 -19.37 -10.35 17.81
CA GLY A 217 -18.91 -11.38 16.88
C GLY A 217 -18.74 -10.86 15.46
N LEU A 218 -18.10 -11.67 14.61
CA LEU A 218 -17.96 -11.38 13.19
C LEU A 218 -19.06 -12.13 12.40
N LEU A 219 -19.96 -11.37 11.78
CA LEU A 219 -21.08 -11.90 10.99
C LEU A 219 -20.64 -12.32 9.60
N ALA A 220 -19.86 -11.47 8.92
CA ALA A 220 -19.39 -11.75 7.57
C ALA A 220 -18.07 -11.07 7.24
N VAL A 221 -17.34 -11.65 6.30
CA VAL A 221 -16.30 -10.98 5.50
C VAL A 221 -16.84 -10.86 4.09
N ASN A 222 -17.06 -9.63 3.63
CA ASN A 222 -17.62 -9.32 2.32
C ASN A 222 -16.58 -8.64 1.43
N TRP A 223 -16.16 -9.30 0.35
CA TRP A 223 -15.30 -8.68 -0.65
C TRP A 223 -16.13 -7.88 -1.65
N LEU A 224 -15.73 -6.64 -1.91
CA LEU A 224 -16.38 -5.76 -2.88
C LEU A 224 -15.49 -5.58 -4.11
N PRO A 225 -16.03 -5.76 -5.34
CA PRO A 225 -15.28 -5.52 -6.56
C PRO A 225 -14.99 -4.03 -6.77
N PRO A 226 -14.04 -3.67 -7.66
CA PRO A 226 -13.77 -2.29 -8.02
C PRO A 226 -15.03 -1.57 -8.53
N TRP A 227 -15.25 -0.33 -8.08
CA TRP A 227 -16.46 0.43 -8.40
C TRP A 227 -16.19 1.93 -8.51
N ARG A 228 -16.61 2.56 -9.61
CA ARG A 228 -16.50 4.01 -9.89
C ARG A 228 -15.13 4.63 -9.53
N GLY A 229 -14.04 3.94 -9.92
CA GLY A 229 -12.67 4.41 -9.69
C GLY A 229 -12.07 3.99 -8.35
N TRP A 230 -12.85 3.43 -7.45
CA TRP A 230 -12.31 2.74 -6.27
C TRP A 230 -11.78 1.36 -6.66
N SER A 231 -10.64 0.98 -6.07
CA SER A 231 -10.18 -0.41 -6.04
C SER A 231 -11.12 -1.28 -5.20
N ASP A 232 -10.84 -2.57 -5.20
CA ASP A 232 -11.56 -3.53 -4.37
C ASP A 232 -11.36 -3.28 -2.86
N ALA A 233 -12.26 -3.84 -2.07
CA ALA A 233 -12.23 -3.72 -0.61
C ALA A 233 -12.66 -5.02 0.07
N THR A 234 -12.19 -5.21 1.30
CA THR A 234 -12.65 -6.26 2.21
C THR A 234 -13.40 -5.61 3.37
N VAL A 235 -14.68 -5.93 3.51
CA VAL A 235 -15.57 -5.40 4.54
C VAL A 235 -15.75 -6.45 5.64
N PHE A 236 -15.38 -6.11 6.86
CA PHE A 236 -15.64 -6.92 8.06
C PHE A 236 -16.94 -6.44 8.69
N VAL A 237 -17.95 -7.31 8.73
CA VAL A 237 -19.28 -6.98 9.25
C VAL A 237 -19.44 -7.64 10.61
N PHE A 238 -19.54 -6.83 11.65
CA PHE A 238 -19.62 -7.28 13.03
C PHE A 238 -21.03 -7.18 13.59
N ASP A 239 -21.33 -8.06 14.56
CA ASP A 239 -22.52 -7.97 15.40
C ASP A 239 -22.25 -7.00 16.55
N LEU A 240 -23.11 -5.99 16.69
CA LEU A 240 -23.11 -5.05 17.81
C LEU A 240 -24.27 -5.32 18.79
N GLY A 241 -25.06 -6.36 18.53
CA GLY A 241 -26.16 -6.80 19.36
C GLY A 241 -27.41 -5.94 19.22
N VAL A 242 -28.08 -5.72 20.35
CA VAL A 242 -29.36 -5.00 20.42
C VAL A 242 -29.18 -3.69 21.18
N ALA A 243 -29.54 -2.59 20.51
CA ALA A 243 -29.54 -1.24 21.03
C ALA A 243 -30.55 -1.04 22.16
N ASP A 244 -30.21 -0.13 23.06
CA ASP A 244 -31.17 0.45 23.98
C ASP A 244 -32.26 1.23 23.22
N PRO A 245 -33.52 1.22 23.69
CA PRO A 245 -34.62 1.91 23.01
C PRO A 245 -34.40 3.41 22.80
N ASP A 246 -33.67 4.07 23.70
CA ASP A 246 -33.40 5.51 23.64
C ASP A 246 -32.07 5.86 22.95
N LEU A 247 -31.41 4.90 22.29
CA LEU A 247 -30.08 5.08 21.72
C LEU A 247 -30.01 6.33 20.82
N ILE A 248 -30.89 6.45 19.82
CA ILE A 248 -30.91 7.59 18.88
C ILE A 248 -31.04 8.92 19.62
N ALA A 249 -31.89 8.99 20.66
CA ALA A 249 -32.14 10.21 21.42
C ALA A 249 -30.91 10.69 22.21
N ARG A 250 -29.96 9.80 22.48
CA ARG A 250 -28.73 10.08 23.25
C ARG A 250 -27.50 10.30 22.37
N THR A 251 -27.62 10.08 21.06
CA THR A 251 -26.51 10.27 20.12
C THR A 251 -26.18 11.75 19.91
N THR A 252 -24.91 12.01 19.64
CA THR A 252 -24.45 13.29 19.12
C THR A 252 -23.72 13.02 17.81
N LEU A 253 -24.34 13.42 16.70
CA LEU A 253 -23.85 13.09 15.37
C LEU A 253 -22.74 14.05 14.92
N GLU A 254 -21.68 13.50 14.34
CA GLU A 254 -20.74 14.25 13.50
C GLU A 254 -21.50 14.70 12.25
N ARG A 255 -21.84 16.00 12.20
CA ARG A 255 -22.79 16.55 11.22
C ARG A 255 -22.19 16.73 9.83
N ARG A 256 -20.87 16.58 9.66
CA ARG A 256 -20.24 16.67 8.33
C ARG A 256 -20.45 15.38 7.58
N GLU A 257 -20.53 14.26 8.28
CA GLU A 257 -20.67 12.92 7.72
C GLU A 257 -22.08 12.35 7.87
N ILE A 258 -22.70 12.48 9.06
CA ILE A 258 -23.98 11.85 9.37
C ILE A 258 -25.10 12.89 9.52
N ARG A 259 -26.11 12.76 8.68
CA ARG A 259 -27.32 13.59 8.70
C ARG A 259 -28.31 13.11 9.76
N ALA A 260 -28.58 11.81 9.81
CA ALA A 260 -29.54 11.20 10.73
C ALA A 260 -29.29 9.70 10.91
N LEU A 261 -29.91 9.13 11.94
CA LEU A 261 -29.92 7.70 12.23
C LEU A 261 -31.33 7.15 12.12
N HIS A 262 -31.46 5.95 11.55
CA HIS A 262 -32.74 5.29 11.33
C HIS A 262 -32.65 3.81 11.67
N PHE A 263 -33.62 3.28 12.41
CA PHE A 263 -33.82 1.83 12.48
C PHE A 263 -34.74 1.42 11.34
N ALA A 264 -34.21 0.65 10.38
CA ALA A 264 -34.92 0.24 9.18
C ALA A 264 -35.29 -1.24 9.20
N ALA A 265 -36.55 -1.54 8.86
CA ALA A 265 -37.04 -2.90 8.66
C ALA A 265 -36.58 -3.46 7.30
N GLU A 266 -36.70 -4.77 7.12
CA GLU A 266 -36.24 -5.48 5.90
C GLU A 266 -36.89 -4.93 4.63
N GLU A 267 -38.17 -4.57 4.69
CA GLU A 267 -38.93 -4.05 3.55
C GLU A 267 -38.45 -2.66 3.08
N GLU A 268 -37.66 -1.95 3.90
CA GLU A 268 -37.15 -0.62 3.60
C GLU A 268 -35.76 -0.67 2.93
N TRP A 269 -35.00 -1.76 3.10
CA TRP A 269 -33.58 -1.78 2.70
C TRP A 269 -33.38 -1.55 1.20
N GLU A 270 -34.20 -2.18 0.34
CA GLU A 270 -34.10 -2.04 -1.13
C GLU A 270 -34.19 -0.58 -1.60
N ALA A 271 -34.98 0.25 -0.90
CA ALA A 271 -35.16 1.66 -1.24
C ALA A 271 -34.16 2.61 -0.55
N ARG A 272 -33.39 2.12 0.43
CA ARG A 272 -32.57 2.96 1.32
C ARG A 272 -31.08 2.71 1.22
N VAL A 273 -30.64 1.47 1.07
CA VAL A 273 -29.20 1.14 1.07
C VAL A 273 -28.70 0.81 -0.32
N ALA A 274 -27.38 0.85 -0.50
CA ALA A 274 -26.76 0.42 -1.75
C ALA A 274 -27.07 -1.07 -2.04
N PRO A 275 -27.15 -1.51 -3.32
CA PRO A 275 -27.52 -2.88 -3.67
C PRO A 275 -26.71 -3.97 -2.98
N TYR A 276 -25.42 -3.76 -2.74
CA TYR A 276 -24.57 -4.74 -2.03
C TYR A 276 -24.95 -4.87 -0.56
N ASN A 277 -25.30 -3.77 0.12
CA ASN A 277 -25.79 -3.80 1.49
C ASN A 277 -27.18 -4.42 1.60
N GLN A 278 -28.04 -4.19 0.60
CA GLN A 278 -29.35 -4.85 0.57
C GLN A 278 -29.18 -6.38 0.54
N ARG A 279 -28.33 -6.90 -0.35
CA ARG A 279 -28.06 -8.34 -0.46
C ARG A 279 -27.40 -8.89 0.82
N LEU A 280 -26.41 -8.16 1.35
CA LEU A 280 -25.74 -8.49 2.60
C LEU A 280 -26.73 -8.61 3.76
N LEU A 281 -27.58 -7.61 3.97
CA LEU A 281 -28.54 -7.59 5.07
C LEU A 281 -29.62 -8.67 4.91
N ALA A 282 -30.14 -8.87 3.70
CA ALA A 282 -31.10 -9.93 3.40
C ALA A 282 -30.51 -11.33 3.69
N PHE A 283 -29.24 -11.56 3.32
CA PHE A 283 -28.54 -12.79 3.66
C PHE A 283 -28.39 -12.94 5.19
N LEU A 284 -27.87 -11.92 5.86
CA LEU A 284 -27.65 -11.95 7.32
C LEU A 284 -28.94 -12.06 8.14
N ALA A 285 -30.08 -11.62 7.62
CA ALA A 285 -31.38 -11.77 8.28
C ALA A 285 -31.83 -13.24 8.42
N THR A 286 -31.36 -14.11 7.52
CA THR A 286 -31.74 -15.53 7.50
C THR A 286 -30.60 -16.47 7.88
N HIS A 287 -29.37 -15.95 7.96
CA HIS A 287 -28.19 -16.73 8.27
C HIS A 287 -27.96 -16.87 9.77
N ALA A 288 -28.07 -18.09 10.29
CA ALA A 288 -27.79 -18.45 11.69
C ALA A 288 -26.49 -19.26 11.85
N GLY A 289 -25.68 -19.35 10.78
CA GLY A 289 -24.44 -20.12 10.75
C GLY A 289 -23.23 -19.38 11.36
N PRO A 290 -22.02 -19.95 11.22
CA PRO A 290 -20.78 -19.24 11.56
C PRO A 290 -20.57 -18.04 10.63
N THR A 291 -19.49 -17.27 10.83
CA THR A 291 -19.10 -16.17 9.95
C THR A 291 -19.19 -16.54 8.47
N ALA A 292 -19.89 -15.72 7.69
CA ALA A 292 -20.06 -15.94 6.26
C ALA A 292 -18.94 -15.31 5.42
N TYR A 293 -18.59 -15.95 4.31
CA TYR A 293 -17.78 -15.33 3.26
C TYR A 293 -18.71 -14.91 2.11
N LEU A 294 -18.68 -13.62 1.80
CA LEU A 294 -19.54 -13.01 0.79
C LEU A 294 -18.72 -12.29 -0.27
N GLU A 295 -19.23 -12.27 -1.49
CA GLU A 295 -18.74 -11.43 -2.58
C GLU A 295 -19.89 -10.56 -3.08
N ASP A 296 -19.70 -9.25 -3.06
CA ASP A 296 -20.71 -8.26 -3.43
C ASP A 296 -22.06 -8.48 -2.70
N GLY A 297 -22.00 -8.86 -1.42
CA GLY A 297 -23.18 -9.12 -0.57
C GLY A 297 -23.88 -10.45 -0.81
N LEU A 298 -23.31 -11.36 -1.62
CA LEU A 298 -23.86 -12.69 -1.91
C LEU A 298 -22.94 -13.81 -1.39
N PRO A 299 -23.48 -14.95 -0.94
CA PRO A 299 -22.66 -16.09 -0.55
C PRO A 299 -21.89 -16.63 -1.76
N ALA A 300 -20.59 -16.85 -1.56
CA ALA A 300 -19.68 -17.35 -2.60
C ALA A 300 -19.16 -18.78 -2.33
N LEU A 301 -19.49 -19.37 -1.18
CA LEU A 301 -19.10 -20.72 -0.74
C LEU A 301 -20.28 -21.46 -0.12
#